data_AF-A0A7Y1W1B2-F1
#
_entry.id   AF-A0A7Y1W1B2-F1
#
_cell.length_a   1.000
_cell.length_b   1.000
_cell.length_c   1.000
_cell.angle_alpha   90.00
_cell.angle_beta   90.00
_cell.angle_gamma   90.00
#
_symmetry.space_group_name_H-M   'P 1'
#
loop_
_entity.id
_entity.type
_entity.pdbx_description
1 polymer ?
#
loop_
_entity_poly.entity_id
_entity_poly.type
_entity_poly.pdbx_seq_one_letter_code
_entity_poly.pdbx_strand_id
1 'polypeptide(L)'
;MNLTVGVTGHRDLVASEVPALRNQVRAFFVDLKASFPGLDLQLLSPLAEGSDQLVAEVALELGIPLVVPLPMSQADYEKDFSHDAALDQFRNLLEHAEIIPLPLATDRPEPTDAAEASEREMQYMQVGVFVSNHCQVLLALWDGKVGGEPGGTSTVVNYHLTGVMPGYSISEESPNLLADNENDLVHHLVVSRDRPDGMPADGLNPGEASWLTAHFKRSTGPHMPAEYRDMLLRLEEFNADHQKYEQTIFEECSGLLEGVPDLQLPGGIDFVNRLFSHTDWLAVHFQKRFNQGMLWTHALAVIMGIVFIVYAEFDAAQWVLYLFLALFLAGVIIFAIGEHRQWHRKYLDYRALAEGLRVQLYWNLAGVVETRSAIFAYDNFLQKQDVDLGWIRHVMRSASLRRDRIHPPDPAWVEWVTRQWIGEPDGDIGQLAYYRRRSEVKSANYRRTTRLASISLWLGISFAIILVVATGRMSEYQRQLLLVLMGVLPLVAGVRDTYSHKKAERELIKQYRFMGQVFSNARRLLSGSTDLKFRRRVLKAVGNAALEEHAEWLLMHRERPLEHGGLG
;
A
#
# COMPACT_ATOMS: atom_id res chain seq x y z
N MET A 1 -11.65 -0.74 -5.63
CA MET A 1 -11.20 0.56 -5.10
C MET A 1 -11.51 1.64 -6.11
N ASN A 2 -11.83 2.84 -5.65
CA ASN A 2 -12.15 3.96 -6.53
C ASN A 2 -10.89 4.82 -6.73
N LEU A 3 -10.85 5.53 -7.87
CA LEU A 3 -9.95 6.65 -8.10
C LEU A 3 -10.63 7.93 -7.60
N THR A 4 -10.22 8.38 -6.42
CA THR A 4 -10.77 9.55 -5.75
C THR A 4 -10.09 10.82 -6.24
N VAL A 5 -10.89 11.72 -6.83
CA VAL A 5 -10.48 13.07 -7.19
C VAL A 5 -10.91 14.02 -6.09
N GLY A 6 -9.95 14.68 -5.45
CA GLY A 6 -10.20 15.76 -4.49
C GLY A 6 -10.40 17.07 -5.23
N VAL A 7 -11.22 17.99 -4.70
CA VAL A 7 -11.42 19.31 -5.31
C VAL A 7 -10.99 20.41 -4.35
N THR A 8 -10.36 21.42 -4.91
CA THR A 8 -10.21 22.72 -4.26
C THR A 8 -10.29 23.81 -5.31
N GLY A 9 -11.00 24.90 -5.06
CA GLY A 9 -11.02 26.01 -6.00
C GLY A 9 -11.50 27.33 -5.43
N HIS A 10 -11.36 28.38 -6.24
CA HIS A 10 -11.81 29.72 -5.87
C HIS A 10 -13.34 29.81 -5.83
N ARG A 11 -13.86 30.61 -4.89
CA ARG A 11 -15.31 30.79 -4.69
C ARG A 11 -15.95 31.76 -5.68
N ASP A 12 -15.17 32.72 -6.13
CA ASP A 12 -15.58 33.86 -6.93
C ASP A 12 -15.13 33.71 -8.38
N LEU A 13 -15.70 32.74 -9.11
CA LEU A 13 -15.36 32.51 -10.52
C LEU A 13 -15.95 33.59 -11.44
N VAL A 14 -15.21 33.97 -12.48
CA VAL A 14 -15.70 34.90 -13.52
C VAL A 14 -16.78 34.22 -14.36
N ALA A 15 -17.98 34.80 -14.39
CA ALA A 15 -19.16 34.20 -15.03
C ALA A 15 -18.98 33.85 -16.52
N SER A 16 -18.19 34.63 -17.28
CA SER A 16 -17.90 34.34 -18.69
C SER A 16 -16.98 33.14 -18.90
N GLU A 17 -16.18 32.75 -17.90
CA GLU A 17 -15.26 31.61 -17.97
C GLU A 17 -15.96 30.29 -17.64
N VAL A 18 -17.03 30.33 -16.83
CA VAL A 18 -17.75 29.17 -16.31
C VAL A 18 -18.13 28.12 -17.38
N PRO A 19 -18.70 28.48 -18.56
CA PRO A 19 -19.02 27.48 -19.58
C PRO A 19 -17.80 26.73 -20.13
N ALA A 20 -16.67 27.43 -20.30
CA ALA A 20 -15.42 26.83 -20.76
C ALA A 20 -14.82 25.92 -19.68
N LEU A 21 -14.80 26.37 -18.42
CA LEU A 21 -14.35 25.59 -17.28
C LEU A 21 -15.17 24.31 -17.12
N ARG A 22 -16.50 24.37 -17.25
CA ARG A 22 -17.37 23.18 -17.22
C ARG A 22 -16.96 22.13 -18.26
N ASN A 23 -16.65 22.57 -19.48
CA ASN A 23 -16.21 21.66 -20.55
C ASN A 23 -14.84 21.04 -20.25
N GLN A 24 -13.92 21.81 -19.66
CA GLN A 24 -12.59 21.32 -19.28
C GLN A 24 -12.65 20.32 -18.12
N VAL A 25 -13.46 20.60 -17.09
CA VAL A 25 -13.73 19.66 -16.00
C VAL A 25 -14.35 18.36 -16.53
N ARG A 26 -15.30 18.47 -17.47
CA ARG A 26 -15.89 17.28 -18.11
C ARG A 26 -14.85 16.49 -18.90
N ALA A 27 -14.02 17.16 -19.69
CA ALA A 27 -12.94 16.52 -20.45
C ALA A 27 -11.95 15.80 -19.52
N PHE A 28 -11.56 16.44 -18.41
CA PHE A 28 -10.69 15.85 -17.39
C PHE A 28 -11.24 14.52 -16.86
N PHE A 29 -12.51 14.45 -16.45
CA PHE A 29 -13.10 13.20 -15.96
C PHE A 29 -13.22 12.13 -17.05
N VAL A 30 -13.59 12.51 -18.27
CA VAL A 30 -13.67 11.59 -19.42
C VAL A 30 -12.31 11.01 -19.75
N ASP A 31 -11.26 11.84 -19.81
CA ASP A 31 -9.89 11.43 -20.10
C ASP A 31 -9.32 10.52 -19.00
N LEU A 32 -9.66 10.80 -17.74
CA LEU A 32 -9.26 9.98 -16.60
C LEU A 32 -9.92 8.60 -16.65
N LYS A 33 -11.24 8.52 -16.91
CA LYS A 33 -11.94 7.24 -17.06
C LYS A 33 -11.49 6.47 -18.30
N ALA A 34 -11.15 7.15 -19.40
CA ALA A 34 -10.60 6.52 -20.59
C ALA A 34 -9.18 5.97 -20.36
N SER A 35 -8.37 6.66 -19.55
CA SER A 35 -7.02 6.22 -19.21
C SER A 35 -6.99 5.04 -18.24
N PHE A 36 -7.99 4.93 -17.36
CA PHE A 36 -8.06 3.91 -16.30
C PHE A 36 -9.47 3.28 -16.24
N PRO A 37 -9.90 2.52 -17.27
CA PRO A 37 -11.27 2.02 -17.39
C PRO A 37 -11.69 1.09 -16.23
N GLY A 38 -10.75 0.34 -15.63
CA GLY A 38 -10.96 -0.56 -14.50
C GLY A 38 -10.96 0.13 -13.13
N LEU A 39 -10.83 1.46 -13.08
CA LEU A 39 -11.03 2.28 -11.89
C LEU A 39 -12.34 3.06 -11.98
N ASP A 40 -13.22 2.88 -11.01
CA ASP A 40 -14.40 3.73 -10.86
C ASP A 40 -13.99 5.05 -10.23
N LEU A 41 -14.50 6.16 -10.78
CA LEU A 41 -14.19 7.49 -10.27
C LEU A 41 -15.06 7.82 -9.06
N GLN A 42 -14.54 8.64 -8.15
CA GLN A 42 -15.30 9.23 -7.04
C GLN A 42 -14.82 10.67 -6.82
N LEU A 43 -15.74 11.59 -6.57
CA LEU A 43 -15.42 12.96 -6.24
C LEU A 43 -15.43 13.17 -4.71
N LEU A 44 -14.41 13.84 -4.19
CA LEU A 44 -14.32 14.28 -2.80
C LEU A 44 -14.24 15.82 -2.77
N SER A 45 -15.32 16.47 -2.36
CA SER A 45 -15.39 17.95 -2.33
C SER A 45 -16.21 18.44 -1.14
N PRO A 46 -15.74 19.46 -0.39
CA PRO A 46 -16.52 20.10 0.68
C PRO A 46 -17.70 20.93 0.17
N LEU A 47 -17.89 21.08 -1.16
CA LEU A 47 -18.96 21.85 -1.78
C LEU A 47 -18.97 23.34 -1.43
N ALA A 48 -17.79 23.92 -1.25
CA ALA A 48 -17.67 25.37 -1.11
C ALA A 48 -18.30 26.08 -2.33
N GLU A 49 -18.83 27.28 -2.12
CA GLU A 49 -19.37 28.10 -3.20
C GLU A 49 -18.38 28.23 -4.38
N GLY A 50 -18.88 28.28 -5.61
CA GLY A 50 -18.07 28.47 -6.81
C GLY A 50 -17.51 27.17 -7.40
N SER A 51 -16.18 27.04 -7.43
CA SER A 51 -15.47 25.96 -8.13
C SER A 51 -15.90 24.56 -7.69
N ASP A 52 -16.01 24.33 -6.39
CA ASP A 52 -16.33 23.03 -5.81
C ASP A 52 -17.73 22.56 -6.25
N GLN A 53 -18.73 23.45 -6.23
CA GLN A 53 -20.08 23.15 -6.71
C GLN A 53 -20.14 22.91 -8.22
N LEU A 54 -19.39 23.68 -9.02
CA LEU A 54 -19.29 23.48 -10.47
C LEU A 54 -18.75 22.08 -10.80
N VAL A 55 -17.67 21.67 -10.13
CA VAL A 55 -17.06 20.36 -10.35
C VAL A 55 -17.99 19.24 -9.89
N ALA A 56 -18.65 19.41 -8.75
CA ALA A 56 -19.61 18.44 -8.22
C ALA A 56 -20.80 18.22 -9.17
N GLU A 57 -21.34 19.29 -9.74
CA GLU A 57 -22.42 19.19 -10.72
C GLU A 57 -21.98 18.40 -11.96
N VAL A 58 -20.81 18.69 -12.52
CA VAL A 58 -20.26 17.96 -13.68
C VAL A 58 -20.01 16.50 -13.35
N ALA A 59 -19.50 16.19 -12.16
CA ALA A 59 -19.27 14.82 -11.72
C ALA A 59 -20.58 14.03 -11.65
N LEU A 60 -21.63 14.59 -11.04
CA LEU A 60 -22.94 13.94 -10.95
C LEU A 60 -23.59 13.74 -12.32
N GLU A 61 -23.45 14.70 -13.26
CA GLU A 61 -23.91 14.53 -14.65
C GLU A 61 -23.24 13.35 -15.36
N LEU A 62 -21.99 13.03 -15.01
CA LEU A 62 -21.24 11.89 -15.53
C LEU A 62 -21.49 10.60 -14.74
N GLY A 63 -22.36 10.62 -13.73
CA GLY A 63 -22.64 9.48 -12.85
C GLY A 63 -21.53 9.15 -11.86
N ILE A 64 -20.63 10.10 -11.59
CA ILE A 64 -19.53 9.94 -10.63
C ILE A 64 -20.07 10.22 -9.22
N PRO A 65 -19.95 9.26 -8.27
CA PRO A 65 -20.42 9.45 -6.90
C PRO A 65 -19.70 10.59 -6.19
N LEU A 66 -20.46 11.37 -5.42
CA LEU A 66 -19.98 12.51 -4.64
C LEU A 66 -19.87 12.15 -3.14
N VAL A 67 -18.74 12.46 -2.54
CA VAL A 67 -18.48 12.37 -1.10
C VAL A 67 -18.18 13.77 -0.57
N VAL A 68 -18.90 14.18 0.47
CA VAL A 68 -18.83 15.53 1.03
C VAL A 68 -18.28 15.49 2.46
N PRO A 69 -17.00 15.85 2.67
CA PRO A 69 -16.48 16.07 4.00
C PRO A 69 -16.97 17.42 4.50
N LEU A 70 -17.85 17.42 5.50
CA LEU A 70 -18.37 18.65 6.08
C LEU A 70 -17.40 19.17 7.16
N PRO A 71 -16.91 20.42 7.06
CA PRO A 71 -16.00 21.00 8.05
C PRO A 71 -16.67 21.27 9.40
N MET A 72 -18.00 21.39 9.41
CA MET A 72 -18.80 21.66 10.61
C MET A 72 -20.23 21.13 10.40
N SER A 73 -21.14 21.41 11.33
CA SER A 73 -22.56 21.05 11.14
C SER A 73 -23.09 21.67 9.85
N GLN A 74 -24.01 20.99 9.16
CA GLN A 74 -24.61 21.52 7.93
C GLN A 74 -25.20 22.92 8.17
N ALA A 75 -25.95 23.11 9.26
CA ALA A 75 -26.57 24.38 9.61
C ALA A 75 -25.55 25.51 9.86
N ASP A 76 -24.36 25.19 10.37
CA ASP A 76 -23.31 26.20 10.58
C ASP A 76 -22.51 26.50 9.32
N TYR A 77 -22.40 25.53 8.41
CA TYR A 77 -21.72 25.69 7.14
C TYR A 77 -22.56 26.49 6.14
N GLU A 78 -23.88 26.29 6.13
CA GLU A 78 -24.83 27.04 5.30
C GLU A 78 -24.79 28.55 5.56
N LYS A 79 -24.39 28.98 6.76
CA LYS A 79 -24.26 30.41 7.12
C LYS A 79 -23.12 31.13 6.38
N ASP A 80 -22.17 30.38 5.83
CA ASP A 80 -20.97 30.94 5.19
C ASP A 80 -21.14 31.14 3.67
N PHE A 81 -22.32 30.81 3.12
CA PHE A 81 -22.66 31.03 1.71
C PHE A 81 -23.15 32.46 1.50
N SER A 82 -22.61 33.13 0.47
CA SER A 82 -22.92 34.55 0.22
C SER A 82 -24.14 34.74 -0.67
N HIS A 83 -24.49 33.75 -1.49
CA HIS A 83 -25.57 33.82 -2.46
C HIS A 83 -26.61 32.71 -2.24
N ASP A 84 -27.90 33.07 -2.20
CA ASP A 84 -29.01 32.11 -2.03
C ASP A 84 -29.00 31.00 -3.10
N ALA A 85 -28.66 31.35 -4.34
CA ALA A 85 -28.56 30.37 -5.44
C ALA A 85 -27.45 29.33 -5.18
N ALA A 86 -26.31 29.73 -4.62
CA ALA A 86 -25.23 28.82 -4.25
C ALA A 86 -25.60 27.94 -3.05
N LEU A 87 -26.40 28.46 -2.12
CA LEU A 87 -26.93 27.70 -0.99
C LEU A 87 -27.96 26.65 -1.45
N ASP A 88 -28.87 27.01 -2.35
CA ASP A 88 -29.84 26.06 -2.94
C ASP A 88 -29.11 24.97 -3.75
N GLN A 89 -28.07 25.35 -4.49
CA GLN A 89 -27.22 24.40 -5.19
C GLN A 89 -26.49 23.46 -4.22
N PHE A 90 -25.91 24.00 -3.14
CA PHE A 90 -25.27 23.19 -2.09
C PHE A 90 -26.23 22.14 -1.54
N ARG A 91 -27.45 22.54 -1.15
CA ARG A 91 -28.47 21.63 -0.60
C ARG A 91 -28.85 20.53 -1.60
N ASN A 92 -29.07 20.89 -2.87
CA ASN A 92 -29.40 19.93 -3.93
C ASN A 92 -28.27 18.92 -4.17
N LEU A 93 -27.02 19.38 -4.24
CA LEU A 93 -25.86 18.50 -4.38
C LEU A 93 -25.68 17.58 -3.18
N LEU A 94 -25.93 18.09 -1.97
CA LEU A 94 -25.79 17.35 -0.72
C LEU A 94 -26.79 16.18 -0.62
N GLU A 95 -28.01 16.33 -1.16
CA GLU A 95 -29.01 15.25 -1.22
C GLU A 95 -28.54 14.01 -2.02
N HIS A 96 -27.58 14.20 -2.94
CA HIS A 96 -27.03 13.16 -3.80
C HIS A 96 -25.65 12.65 -3.35
N ALA A 97 -25.20 13.02 -2.14
CA ALA A 97 -23.85 12.75 -1.66
C ALA A 97 -23.78 11.79 -0.45
N GLU A 98 -22.65 11.08 -0.33
CA GLU A 98 -22.24 10.45 0.93
C GLU A 98 -21.58 11.50 1.83
N ILE A 99 -22.18 11.79 2.99
CA ILE A 99 -21.70 12.83 3.91
C ILE A 99 -20.72 12.24 4.92
N ILE A 100 -19.55 12.87 5.06
CA ILE A 100 -18.56 12.55 6.08
C ILE A 100 -18.41 13.76 7.02
N PRO A 101 -19.02 13.73 8.22
CA PRO A 101 -18.84 14.82 9.17
C PRO A 101 -17.43 14.78 9.77
N LEU A 102 -16.73 15.91 9.74
CA LEU A 102 -15.43 16.05 10.39
C LEU A 102 -15.58 16.51 11.85
N PRO A 103 -14.71 16.02 12.76
CA PRO A 103 -14.74 16.43 14.15
C PRO A 103 -14.18 17.84 14.31
N LEU A 104 -14.74 18.59 15.26
CA LEU A 104 -14.28 19.95 15.53
C LEU A 104 -12.80 19.98 15.98
N ALA A 105 -12.06 20.97 15.47
CA ALA A 105 -10.63 21.14 15.72
C ALA A 105 -10.27 21.39 17.20
N THR A 106 -11.16 21.98 18.02
CA THR A 106 -10.90 22.34 19.43
C THR A 106 -11.90 21.70 20.41
N ASP A 107 -11.47 21.55 21.68
CA ASP A 107 -12.24 20.98 22.80
C ASP A 107 -12.89 22.04 23.71
N ARG A 108 -12.91 23.32 23.29
CA ARG A 108 -13.22 24.42 24.21
C ARG A 108 -14.72 24.65 24.40
N PRO A 109 -15.18 24.83 25.64
CA PRO A 109 -16.52 25.36 25.92
C PRO A 109 -16.55 26.86 25.60
N GLU A 110 -17.49 27.23 24.72
CA GLU A 110 -17.92 28.56 24.28
C GLU A 110 -16.81 29.56 23.90
N PRO A 111 -16.61 29.82 22.59
CA PRO A 111 -15.63 30.78 22.13
C PRO A 111 -16.16 32.22 22.25
N THR A 112 -15.26 33.18 22.43
CA THR A 112 -15.53 34.60 22.13
C THR A 112 -15.56 34.82 20.61
N ASP A 113 -16.20 35.88 20.09
CA ASP A 113 -16.32 36.13 18.63
C ASP A 113 -15.00 36.00 17.85
N ALA A 114 -13.87 36.43 18.42
CA ALA A 114 -12.54 36.30 17.81
C ALA A 114 -11.97 34.86 17.88
N ALA A 115 -12.33 34.10 18.92
CA ALA A 115 -12.01 32.68 19.01
C ALA A 115 -12.86 31.85 18.05
N GLU A 116 -14.13 32.22 17.80
CA GLU A 116 -14.99 31.57 16.81
C GLU A 116 -14.41 31.68 15.39
N ALA A 117 -13.91 32.86 15.00
CA ALA A 117 -13.32 33.08 13.68
C ALA A 117 -12.06 32.23 13.46
N SER A 118 -11.14 32.22 14.44
CA SER A 118 -9.92 31.40 14.37
C SER A 118 -10.22 29.90 14.40
N GLU A 119 -11.25 29.46 15.13
CA GLU A 119 -11.69 28.08 15.13
C GLU A 119 -12.32 27.67 13.79
N ARG A 120 -13.13 28.54 13.17
CA ARG A 120 -13.66 28.30 11.82
C ARG A 120 -12.56 28.18 10.77
N GLU A 121 -11.55 29.05 10.80
CA GLU A 121 -10.37 28.92 9.95
C GLU A 121 -9.69 27.55 10.12
N MET A 122 -9.54 27.06 11.36
CA MET A 122 -9.01 25.72 11.61
C MET A 122 -9.86 24.60 11.01
N GLN A 123 -11.19 24.71 11.01
CA GLN A 123 -12.06 23.73 10.33
C GLN A 123 -11.82 23.71 8.82
N TYR A 124 -11.66 24.89 8.21
CA TYR A 124 -11.37 25.01 6.78
C TYR A 124 -10.00 24.43 6.42
N MET A 125 -8.98 24.66 7.26
CA MET A 125 -7.69 23.99 7.11
C MET A 125 -7.82 22.47 7.25
N GLN A 126 -8.56 21.99 8.24
CA GLN A 126 -8.76 20.57 8.50
C GLN A 126 -9.44 19.84 7.33
N VAL A 127 -10.49 20.44 6.74
CA VAL A 127 -11.16 19.84 5.57
C VAL A 127 -10.26 19.85 4.33
N GLY A 128 -9.49 20.91 4.11
CA GLY A 128 -8.51 20.97 3.01
C GLY A 128 -7.42 19.91 3.14
N VAL A 129 -6.87 19.73 4.35
CA VAL A 129 -5.94 18.65 4.71
C VAL A 129 -6.58 17.29 4.50
N PHE A 130 -7.84 17.12 4.92
CA PHE A 130 -8.58 15.87 4.77
C PHE A 130 -8.75 15.49 3.29
N VAL A 131 -9.20 16.42 2.44
CA VAL A 131 -9.38 16.20 1.00
C VAL A 131 -8.06 15.81 0.35
N SER A 132 -6.99 16.55 0.63
CA SER A 132 -5.65 16.28 0.10
C SER A 132 -5.19 14.86 0.48
N ASN A 133 -5.33 14.48 1.75
CA ASN A 133 -4.88 13.18 2.26
C ASN A 133 -5.71 11.98 1.78
N HIS A 134 -6.90 12.17 1.22
CA HIS A 134 -7.80 11.09 0.83
C HIS A 134 -8.12 11.06 -0.69
N CYS A 135 -7.51 11.94 -1.48
CA CYS A 135 -7.55 11.85 -2.93
C CYS A 135 -6.28 11.18 -3.50
N GLN A 136 -6.33 10.77 -4.77
CA GLN A 136 -5.16 10.38 -5.56
C GLN A 136 -4.75 11.49 -6.53
N VAL A 137 -5.74 12.29 -6.95
CA VAL A 137 -5.55 13.46 -7.81
C VAL A 137 -6.30 14.63 -7.18
N LEU A 138 -5.62 15.74 -6.93
CA LEU A 138 -6.28 16.98 -6.53
C LEU A 138 -6.58 17.82 -7.78
N LEU A 139 -7.86 18.03 -8.09
CA LEU A 139 -8.30 18.97 -9.12
C LEU A 139 -8.37 20.37 -8.49
N ALA A 140 -7.45 21.25 -8.90
CA ALA A 140 -7.32 22.60 -8.37
C ALA A 140 -7.78 23.65 -9.40
N LEU A 141 -8.91 24.33 -9.12
CA LEU A 141 -9.38 25.48 -9.90
C LEU A 141 -8.82 26.76 -9.27
N TRP A 142 -7.63 27.16 -9.71
CA TRP A 142 -6.78 28.10 -8.98
C TRP A 142 -6.12 29.11 -9.91
N ASP A 143 -5.98 30.35 -9.45
CA ASP A 143 -5.35 31.48 -10.15
C ASP A 143 -3.82 31.39 -10.20
N GLY A 144 -3.20 30.38 -9.59
CA GLY A 144 -1.74 30.21 -9.57
C GLY A 144 -1.00 31.08 -8.55
N LYS A 145 -1.71 31.91 -7.76
CA LYS A 145 -1.10 32.82 -6.79
C LYS A 145 -0.83 32.14 -5.46
N VAL A 146 0.40 32.29 -4.95
CA VAL A 146 0.84 31.75 -3.65
C VAL A 146 0.39 32.66 -2.50
N GLY A 147 -0.02 32.06 -1.39
CA GLY A 147 -0.52 32.77 -0.22
C GLY A 147 -2.03 32.98 -0.26
N GLY A 148 -2.60 33.57 0.80
CA GLY A 148 -4.04 33.73 0.95
C GLY A 148 -4.49 33.41 2.37
N GLU A 149 -5.81 33.37 2.56
CA GLU A 149 -6.42 33.03 3.85
C GLU A 149 -6.14 31.56 4.23
N PRO A 150 -5.91 31.25 5.52
CA PRO A 150 -5.78 29.88 6.00
C PRO A 150 -6.98 29.02 5.58
N GLY A 151 -6.72 27.88 4.94
CA GLY A 151 -7.78 27.00 4.42
C GLY A 151 -8.31 27.39 3.04
N GLY A 152 -7.79 28.47 2.43
CA GLY A 152 -8.06 28.83 1.05
C GLY A 152 -7.35 27.93 0.03
N THR A 153 -7.78 28.00 -1.23
CA THR A 153 -7.33 27.13 -2.34
C THR A 153 -5.82 27.01 -2.48
N SER A 154 -5.10 28.12 -2.47
CA SER A 154 -3.63 28.15 -2.59
C SER A 154 -2.93 27.43 -1.44
N THR A 155 -3.47 27.52 -0.23
CA THR A 155 -2.92 26.86 0.96
C THR A 155 -3.17 25.35 0.94
N VAL A 156 -4.32 24.91 0.44
CA VAL A 156 -4.64 23.49 0.21
C VAL A 156 -3.75 22.91 -0.88
N VAL A 157 -3.58 23.61 -2.01
CA VAL A 157 -2.64 23.21 -3.08
C VAL A 157 -1.21 23.14 -2.53
N ASN A 158 -0.78 24.10 -1.71
CA ASN A 158 0.53 24.06 -1.07
C ASN A 158 0.68 22.86 -0.13
N TYR A 159 -0.34 22.56 0.68
CA TYR A 159 -0.32 21.40 1.56
C TYR A 159 -0.25 20.10 0.77
N HIS A 160 -1.07 19.95 -0.28
CA HIS A 160 -1.03 18.75 -1.12
C HIS A 160 0.33 18.56 -1.77
N LEU A 161 0.97 19.64 -2.23
CA LEU A 161 2.30 19.55 -2.84
C LEU A 161 3.43 19.32 -1.82
N THR A 162 3.37 19.92 -0.64
CA THR A 162 4.54 20.01 0.26
C THR A 162 4.37 19.31 1.61
N GLY A 163 3.16 18.87 1.95
CA GLY A 163 2.78 18.41 3.28
C GLY A 163 2.74 19.52 4.34
N VAL A 164 2.96 20.78 3.97
CA VAL A 164 3.03 21.92 4.90
C VAL A 164 1.81 22.82 4.75
N MET A 165 1.08 22.97 5.85
CA MET A 165 -0.05 23.89 5.97
C MET A 165 0.31 25.01 6.96
N PRO A 166 0.59 26.24 6.49
CA PRO A 166 0.91 27.37 7.36
C PRO A 166 -0.24 27.65 8.34
N GLY A 167 0.09 27.85 9.62
CA GLY A 167 -0.91 28.11 10.68
C GLY A 167 -1.61 26.87 11.24
N TYR A 168 -1.38 25.69 10.65
CA TYR A 168 -1.91 24.41 11.14
C TYR A 168 -0.78 23.61 11.80
N SER A 169 -0.51 23.89 13.09
CA SER A 169 0.49 23.13 13.86
C SER A 169 -0.14 21.90 14.50
N ILE A 170 -0.02 20.75 13.85
CA ILE A 170 -0.23 19.47 14.53
C ILE A 170 1.03 19.18 15.35
N SER A 171 0.85 18.96 16.66
CA SER A 171 1.91 18.66 17.60
C SER A 171 2.74 17.44 17.18
N GLU A 172 4.05 17.57 17.40
CA GLU A 172 5.15 16.65 17.12
C GLU A 172 5.59 16.61 15.65
N GLU A 173 6.71 17.32 15.40
CA GLU A 173 7.72 17.07 14.37
C GLU A 173 7.23 16.11 13.28
N SER A 174 6.67 16.63 12.18
CA SER A 174 6.34 15.80 11.02
C SER A 174 7.58 14.97 10.67
N PRO A 175 7.59 13.64 10.92
CA PRO A 175 8.77 12.79 10.73
C PRO A 175 9.19 12.72 9.24
N ASN A 176 8.40 13.38 8.40
CA ASN A 176 8.25 13.22 6.98
C ASN A 176 8.72 14.47 6.22
N LEU A 177 9.29 15.47 6.90
CA LEU A 177 9.77 16.71 6.26
C LEU A 177 10.88 16.45 5.21
N LEU A 178 11.59 15.33 5.34
CA LEU A 178 12.70 14.94 4.45
C LEU A 178 12.33 13.87 3.44
N ALA A 179 11.09 13.38 3.43
CA ALA A 179 10.67 12.27 2.59
C ALA A 179 9.70 12.75 1.50
N ASP A 180 9.81 12.14 0.33
CA ASP A 180 9.03 12.54 -0.84
C ASP A 180 7.53 12.29 -0.61
N ASN A 181 6.70 13.29 -0.90
CA ASN A 181 5.26 13.16 -0.82
C ASN A 181 4.73 12.52 -2.10
N GLU A 182 4.43 11.22 -2.06
CA GLU A 182 3.83 10.49 -3.19
C GLU A 182 2.36 10.86 -3.47
N ASN A 183 1.72 11.63 -2.57
CA ASN A 183 0.33 12.09 -2.71
C ASN A 183 0.29 13.60 -2.97
N ASP A 184 0.98 14.03 -4.03
CA ASP A 184 1.18 15.43 -4.39
C ASP A 184 0.72 15.75 -5.83
N LEU A 185 0.07 14.79 -6.51
CA LEU A 185 -0.39 14.98 -7.88
C LEU A 185 -1.58 15.94 -7.94
N VAL A 186 -1.39 17.07 -8.63
CA VAL A 186 -2.42 18.09 -8.85
C VAL A 186 -2.72 18.19 -10.34
N HIS A 187 -4.00 18.23 -10.71
CA HIS A 187 -4.44 18.73 -11.99
C HIS A 187 -4.88 20.18 -11.81
N HIS A 188 -4.07 21.12 -12.28
CA HIS A 188 -4.29 22.54 -12.13
C HIS A 188 -5.04 23.08 -13.33
N LEU A 189 -6.25 23.58 -13.09
CA LEU A 189 -7.05 24.35 -14.02
C LEU A 189 -6.97 25.84 -13.66
N VAL A 190 -6.40 26.65 -14.54
CA VAL A 190 -6.21 28.08 -14.29
C VAL A 190 -7.54 28.80 -14.38
N VAL A 191 -7.90 29.57 -13.36
CA VAL A 191 -9.14 30.36 -13.32
C VAL A 191 -8.87 31.80 -12.92
N SER A 192 -9.65 32.74 -13.44
CA SER A 192 -9.70 34.11 -12.92
C SER A 192 -10.69 34.21 -11.75
N ARG A 193 -10.52 35.26 -10.95
CA ARG A 193 -11.41 35.60 -9.84
C ARG A 193 -12.20 36.88 -10.15
N ASP A 194 -13.47 36.92 -9.78
CA ASP A 194 -14.35 38.07 -9.94
C ASP A 194 -14.12 39.11 -8.83
N ARG A 195 -12.92 39.70 -8.82
CA ARG A 195 -12.48 40.71 -7.85
C ARG A 195 -11.37 41.61 -8.44
N PRO A 196 -11.08 42.76 -7.80
CA PRO A 196 -9.85 43.50 -8.08
C PRO A 196 -8.63 42.60 -7.89
N ASP A 197 -7.65 42.66 -8.80
CA ASP A 197 -6.48 41.77 -8.86
C ASP A 197 -6.82 40.28 -9.03
N GLY A 198 -7.99 39.95 -9.60
CA GLY A 198 -8.44 38.57 -9.84
C GLY A 198 -7.83 37.87 -11.06
N MET A 199 -6.96 38.54 -11.83
CA MET A 199 -6.25 37.91 -12.96
C MET A 199 -5.30 36.81 -12.45
N PRO A 200 -5.08 35.72 -13.21
CA PRO A 200 -4.10 34.68 -12.85
C PRO A 200 -2.68 35.23 -12.64
N ALA A 201 -1.83 34.40 -12.00
CA ALA A 201 -0.42 34.71 -11.84
C ALA A 201 0.29 34.85 -13.19
N ASP A 202 1.37 35.64 -13.21
CA ASP A 202 2.13 35.95 -14.42
C ASP A 202 2.55 34.68 -15.18
N GLY A 203 2.21 34.61 -16.47
CA GLY A 203 2.53 33.49 -17.34
C GLY A 203 1.47 32.38 -17.40
N LEU A 204 0.35 32.52 -16.70
CA LEU A 204 -0.80 31.62 -16.78
C LEU A 204 -1.98 32.30 -17.47
N ASN A 205 -2.68 31.58 -18.35
CA ASN A 205 -3.91 32.06 -18.98
C ASN A 205 -5.14 31.31 -18.45
N PRO A 206 -6.29 32.00 -18.27
CA PRO A 206 -7.53 31.34 -17.84
C PRO A 206 -7.92 30.19 -18.78
N GLY A 207 -8.29 29.05 -18.19
CA GLY A 207 -8.63 27.83 -18.90
C GLY A 207 -7.42 27.00 -19.35
N GLU A 208 -6.18 27.37 -19.04
CA GLU A 208 -5.05 26.46 -19.20
C GLU A 208 -5.10 25.34 -18.16
N ALA A 209 -4.74 24.13 -18.58
CA ALA A 209 -4.71 22.94 -17.72
C ALA A 209 -3.31 22.31 -17.72
N SER A 210 -2.80 21.96 -16.55
CA SER A 210 -1.51 21.29 -16.42
C SER A 210 -1.45 20.35 -15.22
N TRP A 211 -0.57 19.37 -15.28
CA TRP A 211 -0.24 18.49 -14.15
C TRP A 211 0.92 19.09 -13.36
N LEU A 212 0.80 19.08 -12.02
CA LEU A 212 1.82 19.56 -11.07
C LEU A 212 2.16 18.46 -10.06
N THR A 213 3.42 18.43 -9.65
CA THR A 213 3.95 17.57 -8.58
C THR A 213 5.19 18.21 -7.97
N ALA A 214 5.36 18.12 -6.65
CA ALA A 214 6.56 18.60 -5.97
C ALA A 214 7.79 17.73 -6.25
N HIS A 215 7.59 16.44 -6.52
CA HIS A 215 8.63 15.43 -6.79
C HIS A 215 9.63 15.85 -7.90
N PHE A 216 9.18 16.65 -8.87
CA PHE A 216 10.00 17.10 -10.01
C PHE A 216 10.21 18.62 -10.04
N LYS A 217 10.44 19.27 -8.89
CA LYS A 217 10.60 20.74 -8.79
C LYS A 217 9.40 21.51 -9.36
N ARG A 218 8.17 21.00 -9.20
CA ARG A 218 6.96 21.48 -9.90
C ARG A 218 7.07 21.30 -11.40
N SER A 219 7.29 20.07 -11.87
CA SER A 219 7.16 19.79 -13.30
C SER A 219 5.72 20.14 -13.68
N THR A 220 5.61 21.15 -14.55
CA THR A 220 4.38 21.56 -15.20
C THR A 220 4.36 20.87 -16.54
N GLY A 221 3.33 20.10 -16.81
CA GLY A 221 3.22 19.38 -18.09
C GLY A 221 1.79 19.17 -18.53
N PRO A 222 1.54 19.06 -19.85
CA PRO A 222 0.21 18.74 -20.38
C PRO A 222 -0.20 17.29 -20.09
N HIS A 223 0.73 16.43 -19.69
CA HIS A 223 0.50 15.02 -19.45
C HIS A 223 0.84 14.63 -18.02
N MET A 224 0.06 13.70 -17.47
CA MET A 224 0.34 13.07 -16.19
C MET A 224 1.73 12.42 -16.23
N PRO A 225 2.60 12.66 -15.23
CA PRO A 225 3.92 12.03 -15.20
C PRO A 225 3.82 10.49 -15.17
N ALA A 226 4.78 9.81 -15.79
CA ALA A 226 4.72 8.37 -16.02
C ALA A 226 4.62 7.55 -14.72
N GLU A 227 5.34 7.95 -13.66
CA GLU A 227 5.35 7.24 -12.37
C GLU A 227 3.96 7.22 -11.70
N TYR A 228 3.21 8.33 -11.74
CA TYR A 228 1.83 8.33 -11.24
C TYR A 228 0.89 7.52 -12.13
N ARG A 229 1.10 7.53 -13.44
CA ARG A 229 0.34 6.66 -14.35
C ARG A 229 0.58 5.18 -14.02
N ASP A 230 1.83 4.78 -13.82
CA ASP A 230 2.19 3.41 -13.45
C ASP A 230 1.60 3.03 -12.09
N MET A 231 1.64 3.94 -11.12
CA MET A 231 0.99 3.78 -9.81
C MET A 231 -0.52 3.55 -9.93
N LEU A 232 -1.23 4.33 -10.76
CA LEU A 232 -2.67 4.15 -10.99
C LEU A 232 -2.98 2.86 -11.76
N LEU A 233 -2.13 2.44 -12.70
CA LEU A 233 -2.24 1.14 -13.37
C LEU A 233 -2.06 -0.03 -12.39
N ARG A 234 -1.22 0.11 -11.35
CA ARG A 234 -1.10 -0.89 -10.28
C ARG A 234 -2.38 -1.01 -9.45
N LEU A 235 -3.03 0.13 -9.16
CA LEU A 235 -4.32 0.14 -8.49
C LEU A 235 -5.40 -0.54 -9.35
N GLU A 236 -5.41 -0.28 -10.65
CA GLU A 236 -6.32 -0.93 -11.61
C GLU A 236 -6.07 -2.45 -11.67
N GLU A 237 -4.80 -2.85 -11.71
CA GLU A 237 -4.41 -4.27 -11.69
C GLU A 237 -4.89 -4.96 -10.40
N PHE A 238 -4.79 -4.29 -9.25
CA PHE A 238 -5.32 -4.81 -7.98
C PHE A 238 -6.85 -5.01 -8.04
N ASN A 239 -7.60 -4.05 -8.59
CA ASN A 239 -9.05 -4.20 -8.80
C ASN A 239 -9.36 -5.38 -9.74
N ALA A 240 -8.62 -5.51 -10.84
CA ALA A 240 -8.82 -6.59 -11.81
C ALA A 240 -8.55 -7.98 -11.20
N ASP A 241 -7.50 -8.12 -10.38
CA ASP A 241 -7.22 -9.37 -9.69
C ASP A 241 -8.28 -9.68 -8.61
N HIS A 242 -8.74 -8.67 -7.88
CA HIS A 242 -9.85 -8.81 -6.92
C HIS A 242 -11.13 -9.32 -7.61
N GLN A 243 -11.53 -8.68 -8.71
CA GLN A 243 -12.70 -9.10 -9.49
C GLN A 243 -12.53 -10.51 -10.07
N LYS A 244 -11.35 -10.82 -10.59
CA LYS A 244 -11.06 -12.13 -11.20
C LYS A 244 -11.19 -13.29 -10.22
N TYR A 245 -10.85 -13.09 -8.95
CA TYR A 245 -10.87 -14.13 -7.92
C TYR A 245 -12.01 -13.95 -6.90
N GLU A 246 -12.96 -13.05 -7.15
CA GLU A 246 -14.00 -12.64 -6.20
C GLU A 246 -14.73 -13.83 -5.58
N GLN A 247 -15.19 -14.78 -6.41
CA GLN A 247 -15.92 -15.95 -5.93
C GLN A 247 -15.08 -16.84 -5.00
N THR A 248 -13.84 -17.14 -5.39
CA THR A 248 -12.96 -18.00 -4.57
C THR A 248 -12.55 -17.29 -3.28
N ILE A 249 -12.34 -15.98 -3.34
CA ILE A 249 -12.07 -15.17 -2.14
C ILE A 249 -13.26 -15.26 -1.19
N PHE A 250 -14.49 -15.09 -1.69
CA PHE A 250 -15.69 -15.17 -0.85
C PHE A 250 -15.84 -16.52 -0.14
N GLU A 251 -15.46 -17.62 -0.80
CA GLU A 251 -15.56 -18.98 -0.24
C GLU A 251 -14.44 -19.34 0.74
N GLU A 252 -13.22 -18.81 0.55
CA GLU A 252 -12.01 -19.25 1.27
C GLU A 252 -11.40 -18.21 2.23
N CYS A 253 -11.82 -16.95 2.17
CA CYS A 253 -11.17 -15.90 2.96
C CYS A 253 -11.51 -15.98 4.46
N SER A 254 -10.54 -15.61 5.28
CA SER A 254 -10.71 -15.41 6.72
C SER A 254 -10.47 -13.95 7.09
N GLY A 255 -11.23 -13.47 8.07
CA GLY A 255 -11.17 -12.09 8.56
C GLY A 255 -10.36 -11.94 9.83
N LEU A 256 -10.06 -10.70 10.20
CA LEU A 256 -9.47 -10.35 11.49
C LEU A 256 -10.53 -10.25 12.60
N LEU A 257 -11.80 -10.21 12.23
CA LEU A 257 -12.95 -10.04 13.14
C LEU A 257 -13.57 -11.37 13.61
N GLU A 258 -12.84 -12.49 13.52
CA GLU A 258 -13.30 -13.76 14.08
C GLU A 258 -13.33 -13.71 15.62
N GLY A 259 -14.44 -14.12 16.22
CA GLY A 259 -14.61 -14.09 17.68
C GLY A 259 -14.61 -12.68 18.28
N VAL A 260 -15.20 -11.73 17.54
CA VAL A 260 -15.47 -10.37 18.03
C VAL A 260 -16.45 -10.42 19.22
N PRO A 261 -16.19 -9.67 20.31
CA PRO A 261 -17.11 -9.54 21.43
C PRO A 261 -18.38 -8.79 21.03
N ASP A 262 -19.42 -8.84 21.86
CA ASP A 262 -20.64 -8.04 21.70
C ASP A 262 -20.35 -6.55 22.03
N LEU A 263 -19.57 -5.90 21.17
CA LEU A 263 -19.20 -4.49 21.22
C LEU A 263 -19.61 -3.84 19.90
N GLN A 264 -20.05 -2.59 19.97
CA GLN A 264 -20.33 -1.82 18.77
C GLN A 264 -19.04 -1.63 17.95
N LEU A 265 -19.08 -2.07 16.68
CA LEU A 265 -17.99 -1.89 15.75
C LEU A 265 -17.90 -0.41 15.34
N PRO A 266 -16.71 0.21 15.41
CA PRO A 266 -16.50 1.54 14.85
C PRO A 266 -16.81 1.57 13.35
N GLY A 267 -17.32 2.71 12.87
CA GLY A 267 -17.63 2.91 11.45
C GLY A 267 -16.42 2.63 10.54
N GLY A 268 -16.67 1.96 9.42
CA GLY A 268 -15.65 1.63 8.41
C GLY A 268 -14.84 0.37 8.69
N ILE A 269 -14.88 -0.22 9.89
CA ILE A 269 -14.08 -1.41 10.25
C ILE A 269 -14.41 -2.62 9.36
N ASP A 270 -15.68 -2.85 9.06
CA ASP A 270 -16.07 -3.96 8.18
C ASP A 270 -15.49 -3.84 6.77
N PHE A 271 -15.38 -2.61 6.26
CA PHE A 271 -14.76 -2.35 4.96
C PHE A 271 -13.27 -2.68 5.00
N VAL A 272 -12.55 -2.20 6.02
CA VAL A 272 -11.13 -2.50 6.21
C VAL A 272 -10.91 -4.02 6.37
N ASN A 273 -11.78 -4.70 7.13
CA ASN A 273 -11.69 -6.15 7.34
C ASN A 273 -11.88 -6.93 6.04
N ARG A 274 -12.93 -6.61 5.25
CA ARG A 274 -13.14 -7.26 3.94
C ARG A 274 -11.96 -7.03 3.02
N LEU A 275 -11.47 -5.79 2.94
CA LEU A 275 -10.32 -5.46 2.12
C LEU A 275 -9.06 -6.23 2.56
N PHE A 276 -8.81 -6.33 3.87
CA PHE A 276 -7.74 -7.15 4.41
C PHE A 276 -7.89 -8.62 3.97
N SER A 277 -9.05 -9.23 4.18
CA SER A 277 -9.29 -10.64 3.85
C SER A 277 -9.04 -10.95 2.39
N HIS A 278 -9.50 -10.08 1.49
CA HIS A 278 -9.31 -10.24 0.06
C HIS A 278 -7.83 -10.08 -0.33
N THR A 279 -7.16 -9.08 0.26
CA THR A 279 -5.75 -8.81 -0.02
C THR A 279 -4.84 -9.93 0.52
N ASP A 280 -5.08 -10.42 1.74
CA ASP A 280 -4.28 -11.50 2.33
C ASP A 280 -4.45 -12.81 1.54
N TRP A 281 -5.68 -13.13 1.09
CA TRP A 281 -5.91 -14.27 0.20
C TRP A 281 -5.12 -14.13 -1.11
N LEU A 282 -5.18 -12.97 -1.77
CA LEU A 282 -4.42 -12.71 -3.00
C LEU A 282 -2.91 -12.84 -2.76
N ALA A 283 -2.41 -12.31 -1.65
CA ALA A 283 -1.00 -12.43 -1.27
C ALA A 283 -0.59 -13.90 -1.14
N VAL A 284 -1.37 -14.72 -0.42
CA VAL A 284 -1.11 -16.16 -0.25
C VAL A 284 -1.23 -16.91 -1.59
N HIS A 285 -2.20 -16.55 -2.43
CA HIS A 285 -2.39 -17.15 -3.75
C HIS A 285 -1.14 -16.96 -4.63
N PHE A 286 -0.68 -15.72 -4.79
CA PHE A 286 0.50 -15.43 -5.60
C PHE A 286 1.79 -15.93 -4.95
N GLN A 287 1.87 -15.95 -3.62
CA GLN A 287 2.97 -16.59 -2.89
C GLN A 287 3.10 -18.08 -3.25
N LYS A 288 2.00 -18.82 -3.31
CA LYS A 288 1.99 -20.24 -3.67
C LYS A 288 2.48 -20.43 -5.10
N ARG A 289 1.99 -19.64 -6.06
CA ARG A 289 2.42 -19.72 -7.47
C ARG A 289 3.89 -19.38 -7.66
N PHE A 290 4.38 -18.33 -7.01
CA PHE A 290 5.79 -17.98 -7.02
C PHE A 290 6.66 -19.10 -6.44
N ASN A 291 6.29 -19.64 -5.28
CA ASN A 291 7.02 -20.75 -4.66
C ASN A 291 7.02 -22.02 -5.51
N GLN A 292 5.92 -22.33 -6.19
CA GLN A 292 5.83 -23.46 -7.11
C GLN A 292 6.70 -23.24 -8.35
N GLY A 293 6.65 -22.06 -8.98
CA GLY A 293 7.52 -21.72 -10.11
C GLY A 293 9.01 -21.80 -9.74
N MET A 294 9.37 -21.29 -8.56
CA MET A 294 10.72 -21.40 -8.02
C MET A 294 11.12 -22.87 -7.75
N LEU A 295 10.21 -23.70 -7.23
CA LEU A 295 10.47 -25.12 -7.03
C LEU A 295 10.72 -25.83 -8.36
N TRP A 296 9.87 -25.60 -9.37
CA TRP A 296 9.99 -26.24 -10.67
C TRP A 296 11.27 -25.85 -11.42
N THR A 297 11.64 -24.57 -11.41
CA THR A 297 12.88 -24.10 -12.05
C THR A 297 14.13 -24.74 -11.42
N HIS A 298 14.18 -24.86 -10.09
CA HIS A 298 15.32 -25.49 -9.40
C HIS A 298 15.30 -27.02 -9.57
N ALA A 299 14.12 -27.65 -9.52
CA ALA A 299 13.99 -29.09 -9.79
C ALA A 299 14.45 -29.43 -11.22
N LEU A 300 14.08 -28.60 -12.19
CA LEU A 300 14.48 -28.78 -13.58
C LEU A 300 15.99 -28.57 -13.76
N ALA A 301 16.61 -27.61 -13.07
CA ALA A 301 18.07 -27.46 -13.05
C ALA A 301 18.79 -28.71 -12.50
N VAL A 302 18.28 -29.32 -11.43
CA VAL A 302 18.81 -30.59 -10.90
C VAL A 302 18.66 -31.71 -11.92
N ILE A 303 17.47 -31.88 -12.51
CA ILE A 303 17.22 -32.94 -13.49
C ILE A 303 18.13 -32.75 -14.71
N MET A 304 18.26 -31.53 -15.22
CA MET A 304 19.17 -31.21 -16.32
C MET A 304 20.63 -31.56 -15.99
N GLY A 305 21.10 -31.20 -14.80
CA GLY A 305 22.46 -31.54 -14.38
C GLY A 305 22.67 -33.04 -14.21
N ILE A 306 21.69 -33.78 -13.68
CA ILE A 306 21.74 -35.26 -13.61
C ILE A 306 21.80 -35.86 -15.03
N VAL A 307 20.93 -35.40 -15.94
CA VAL A 307 20.92 -35.84 -17.34
C VAL A 307 22.27 -35.60 -18.01
N PHE A 308 22.87 -34.44 -17.78
CA PHE A 308 24.20 -34.10 -18.31
C PHE A 308 25.30 -35.01 -17.75
N ILE A 309 25.32 -35.24 -16.43
CA ILE A 309 26.31 -36.12 -15.78
C ILE A 309 26.18 -37.56 -16.30
N VAL A 310 24.95 -38.07 -16.40
CA VAL A 310 24.70 -39.43 -16.93
C VAL A 310 25.11 -39.54 -18.39
N TYR A 311 24.82 -38.52 -19.21
CA TYR A 311 25.24 -38.48 -20.61
C TYR A 311 26.77 -38.56 -20.74
N ALA A 312 27.50 -37.82 -19.91
CA ALA A 312 28.96 -37.77 -19.93
C ALA A 312 29.63 -39.09 -19.50
N GLU A 313 29.05 -39.80 -18.53
CA GLU A 313 29.68 -41.01 -17.93
C GLU A 313 29.29 -42.33 -18.62
N PHE A 314 28.11 -42.41 -19.23
CA PHE A 314 27.56 -43.66 -19.78
C PHE A 314 27.52 -43.73 -21.32
N ASP A 315 28.18 -42.79 -22.02
CA ASP A 315 28.11 -42.66 -23.48
C ASP A 315 26.66 -42.75 -23.98
N ALA A 316 25.79 -41.98 -23.33
CA ALA A 316 24.35 -42.19 -23.47
C ALA A 316 23.88 -41.81 -24.88
N ALA A 317 22.84 -42.50 -25.35
CA ALA A 317 22.34 -42.31 -26.70
C ALA A 317 21.93 -40.85 -27.00
N GLN A 318 22.03 -40.45 -28.28
CA GLN A 318 21.76 -39.09 -28.74
C GLN A 318 20.40 -38.51 -28.31
N TRP A 319 19.40 -39.36 -28.04
CA TRP A 319 18.09 -38.91 -27.57
C TRP A 319 18.14 -38.18 -26.22
N VAL A 320 19.16 -38.43 -25.40
CA VAL A 320 19.38 -37.75 -24.12
C VAL A 320 19.69 -36.26 -24.31
N LEU A 321 20.33 -35.89 -25.43
CA LEU A 321 20.53 -34.48 -25.80
C LEU A 321 19.21 -33.80 -26.16
N TYR A 322 18.31 -34.48 -26.87
CA TYR A 322 16.96 -33.95 -27.13
C TYR A 322 16.16 -33.79 -25.84
N LEU A 323 16.29 -34.72 -24.89
CA LEU A 323 15.68 -34.57 -23.56
C LEU A 323 16.24 -33.35 -22.81
N PHE A 324 17.57 -33.16 -22.81
CA PHE A 324 18.20 -32.00 -22.19
C PHE A 324 17.69 -30.68 -22.79
N LEU A 325 17.62 -30.60 -24.12
CA LEU A 325 17.08 -29.43 -24.82
C LEU A 325 15.61 -29.19 -24.49
N ALA A 326 14.79 -30.24 -24.44
CA ALA A 326 13.38 -30.14 -24.08
C ALA A 326 13.19 -29.63 -22.63
N LEU A 327 14.00 -30.12 -21.69
CA LEU A 327 14.00 -29.62 -20.31
C LEU A 327 14.38 -28.14 -20.26
N PHE A 328 15.45 -27.75 -20.95
CA PHE A 328 15.87 -26.34 -21.02
C PHE A 328 14.76 -25.43 -21.56
N LEU A 329 14.11 -25.82 -22.66
CA LEU A 329 12.98 -25.07 -23.22
C LEU A 329 11.81 -24.98 -22.23
N ALA A 330 11.49 -26.06 -21.52
CA ALA A 330 10.46 -26.03 -20.48
C ALA A 330 10.83 -25.05 -19.34
N GLY A 331 12.10 -25.00 -18.94
CA GLY A 331 12.61 -24.03 -17.96
C GLY A 331 12.42 -22.58 -18.42
N VAL A 332 12.78 -22.28 -19.67
CA VAL A 332 12.60 -20.95 -20.27
C VAL A 332 11.12 -20.56 -20.33
N ILE A 333 10.24 -21.49 -20.72
CA ILE A 333 8.79 -21.24 -20.76
C ILE A 333 8.23 -20.94 -19.37
N ILE A 334 8.59 -21.74 -18.35
CA ILE A 334 8.14 -21.51 -16.97
C ILE A 334 8.62 -20.15 -16.46
N PHE A 335 9.87 -19.79 -16.77
CA PHE A 335 10.43 -18.49 -16.42
C PHE A 335 9.68 -17.34 -17.10
N ALA A 336 9.47 -17.41 -18.42
CA ALA A 336 8.76 -16.39 -19.19
C ALA A 336 7.31 -16.20 -18.70
N ILE A 337 6.62 -17.29 -18.32
CA ILE A 337 5.29 -17.20 -17.71
C ILE A 337 5.35 -16.49 -16.36
N GLY A 338 6.34 -16.82 -15.52
CA GLY A 338 6.52 -16.19 -14.21
C GLY A 338 6.76 -14.68 -14.29
N GLU A 339 7.64 -14.26 -15.21
CA GLU A 339 7.95 -12.85 -15.48
C GLU A 339 6.74 -12.10 -16.02
N HIS A 340 6.08 -12.63 -17.07
CA HIS A 340 4.92 -11.96 -17.66
C HIS A 340 3.75 -11.85 -16.69
N ARG A 341 3.58 -12.82 -15.78
CA ARG A 341 2.48 -12.81 -14.79
C ARG A 341 2.83 -12.03 -13.52
N GLN A 342 4.09 -11.62 -13.36
CA GLN A 342 4.58 -10.79 -12.26
C GLN A 342 4.18 -11.32 -10.87
N TRP A 343 4.15 -12.66 -10.71
CA TRP A 343 3.69 -13.30 -9.46
C TRP A 343 4.52 -12.88 -8.24
N HIS A 344 5.82 -12.65 -8.42
CA HIS A 344 6.71 -12.19 -7.34
C HIS A 344 6.30 -10.80 -6.85
N ARG A 345 6.13 -9.84 -7.76
CA ARG A 345 5.68 -8.48 -7.39
C ARG A 345 4.31 -8.51 -6.71
N LYS A 346 3.32 -9.15 -7.34
CA LYS A 346 1.95 -9.23 -6.79
C LYS A 346 1.92 -9.81 -5.38
N TYR A 347 2.65 -10.90 -5.17
CA TYR A 347 2.82 -11.49 -3.84
C TYR A 347 3.35 -10.47 -2.82
N LEU A 348 4.45 -9.81 -3.15
CA LEU A 348 5.12 -8.87 -2.25
C LEU A 348 4.23 -7.65 -1.94
N ASP A 349 3.66 -7.03 -2.97
CA ASP A 349 2.86 -5.81 -2.81
C ASP A 349 1.55 -6.10 -2.07
N TYR A 350 0.85 -7.19 -2.40
CA TYR A 350 -0.37 -7.58 -1.69
C TYR A 350 -0.08 -7.99 -0.26
N ARG A 351 1.07 -8.62 0.01
CA ARG A 351 1.47 -8.89 1.40
C ARG A 351 1.69 -7.59 2.17
N ALA A 352 2.40 -6.62 1.58
CA ALA A 352 2.61 -5.32 2.21
C ALA A 352 1.29 -4.58 2.49
N LEU A 353 0.35 -4.58 1.54
CA LEU A 353 -0.97 -4.00 1.73
C LEU A 353 -1.77 -4.72 2.83
N ALA A 354 -1.79 -6.06 2.85
CA ALA A 354 -2.48 -6.83 3.89
C ALA A 354 -1.94 -6.51 5.29
N GLU A 355 -0.62 -6.43 5.44
CA GLU A 355 -0.01 -6.11 6.73
C GLU A 355 -0.29 -4.66 7.17
N GLY A 356 -0.29 -3.72 6.22
CA GLY A 356 -0.71 -2.33 6.44
C GLY A 356 -2.16 -2.24 6.95
N LEU A 357 -3.08 -2.91 6.25
CA LEU A 357 -4.51 -2.96 6.60
C LEU A 357 -4.75 -3.65 7.94
N ARG A 358 -3.97 -4.69 8.29
CA ARG A 358 -4.04 -5.36 9.59
C ARG A 358 -3.73 -4.39 10.73
N VAL A 359 -2.63 -3.64 10.61
CA VAL A 359 -2.25 -2.62 11.61
C VAL A 359 -3.32 -1.53 11.66
N GLN A 360 -3.81 -1.08 10.50
CA GLN A 360 -4.86 -0.07 10.39
C GLN A 360 -6.15 -0.48 11.11
N LEU A 361 -6.63 -1.71 10.88
CA LEU A 361 -7.81 -2.24 11.54
C LEU A 361 -7.64 -2.28 13.06
N TYR A 362 -6.53 -2.84 13.56
CA TYR A 362 -6.32 -2.97 15.01
C TYR A 362 -6.09 -1.63 15.71
N TRP A 363 -5.44 -0.66 15.07
CA TRP A 363 -5.31 0.69 15.61
C TRP A 363 -6.63 1.43 15.65
N ASN A 364 -7.48 1.27 14.62
CA ASN A 364 -8.81 1.86 14.59
C ASN A 364 -9.71 1.25 15.67
N LEU A 365 -9.67 -0.07 15.88
CA LEU A 365 -10.39 -0.72 16.98
C LEU A 365 -9.91 -0.26 18.35
N ALA A 366 -8.59 -0.26 18.59
CA ALA A 366 -8.03 0.10 19.89
C ALA A 366 -8.11 1.61 20.22
N GLY A 367 -8.54 2.46 19.27
CA GLY A 367 -8.51 3.92 19.41
C GLY A 367 -7.10 4.47 19.56
N VAL A 368 -6.13 3.87 18.86
CA VAL A 368 -4.72 4.32 18.85
C VAL A 368 -4.56 5.57 18.01
N VAL A 369 -5.26 5.64 16.88
CA VAL A 369 -5.32 6.86 16.06
C VAL A 369 -6.28 7.83 16.73
N GLU A 370 -5.82 9.05 16.96
CA GLU A 370 -6.67 10.10 17.52
C GLU A 370 -7.89 10.31 16.60
N THR A 371 -9.06 10.40 17.21
CA THR A 371 -10.35 10.53 16.51
C THR A 371 -10.39 11.80 15.64
N ARG A 372 -9.68 12.84 16.09
CA ARG A 372 -9.68 14.19 15.50
C ARG A 372 -8.58 14.47 14.47
N SER A 373 -7.60 13.58 14.34
CA SER A 373 -6.50 13.82 13.39
C SER A 373 -7.00 13.68 11.95
N ALA A 374 -6.85 14.76 11.17
CA ALA A 374 -7.05 14.74 9.72
C ALA A 374 -5.84 14.16 8.96
N ILE A 375 -4.72 13.92 9.67
CA ILE A 375 -3.51 13.31 9.10
C ILE A 375 -3.69 11.79 9.00
N PHE A 376 -3.20 11.23 7.90
CA PHE A 376 -3.11 9.80 7.73
C PHE A 376 -2.02 9.23 8.64
N ALA A 377 -2.43 8.58 9.73
CA ALA A 377 -1.52 8.09 10.79
C ALA A 377 -0.48 7.04 10.34
N TYR A 378 -0.52 6.60 9.08
CA TYR A 378 0.35 5.58 8.50
C TYR A 378 1.29 6.14 7.43
N ASP A 379 1.45 7.47 7.34
CA ASP A 379 2.28 8.13 6.30
C ASP A 379 3.75 7.67 6.29
N ASN A 380 4.28 7.16 7.42
CA ASN A 380 5.67 6.68 7.51
C ASN A 380 5.88 5.28 6.87
N PHE A 381 4.80 4.53 6.59
CA PHE A 381 4.90 3.21 5.98
C PHE A 381 5.32 3.33 4.51
N LEU A 382 6.30 2.54 4.05
CA LEU A 382 6.77 2.54 2.65
C LEU A 382 7.21 3.92 2.11
N GLN A 383 7.61 4.85 2.98
CA GLN A 383 7.86 6.23 2.57
C GLN A 383 9.23 6.44 1.89
N LYS A 384 10.22 5.60 2.21
CA LYS A 384 11.57 5.62 1.60
C LYS A 384 11.64 4.82 0.29
N GLN A 385 10.49 4.48 -0.27
CA GLN A 385 10.38 3.52 -1.37
C GLN A 385 10.05 4.23 -2.68
N ASP A 386 10.14 3.50 -3.79
CA ASP A 386 9.72 4.01 -5.10
C ASP A 386 8.25 4.46 -5.07
N VAL A 387 7.96 5.53 -5.83
CA VAL A 387 6.61 6.07 -6.10
C VAL A 387 5.63 4.97 -6.53
N ASP A 388 6.12 3.94 -7.20
CA ASP A 388 5.37 2.73 -7.57
C ASP A 388 4.70 1.99 -6.40
N LEU A 389 5.09 2.21 -5.14
CA LEU A 389 4.46 1.63 -3.96
C LEU A 389 3.39 2.51 -3.33
N GLY A 390 3.22 3.75 -3.82
CA GLY A 390 2.21 4.69 -3.33
C GLY A 390 0.78 4.22 -3.50
N TRP A 391 0.51 3.34 -4.47
CA TRP A 391 -0.82 2.75 -4.64
C TRP A 391 -1.29 2.00 -3.38
N ILE A 392 -0.38 1.33 -2.66
CA ILE A 392 -0.70 0.64 -1.40
C ILE A 392 -1.23 1.64 -0.37
N ARG A 393 -0.57 2.79 -0.27
CA ARG A 393 -0.99 3.87 0.64
C ARG A 393 -2.29 4.50 0.21
N HIS A 394 -2.54 4.67 -1.09
CA HIS A 394 -3.82 5.15 -1.59
C HIS A 394 -4.97 4.21 -1.23
N VAL A 395 -4.77 2.89 -1.32
CA VAL A 395 -5.77 1.91 -0.87
C VAL A 395 -6.04 2.04 0.63
N MET A 396 -4.99 2.16 1.44
CA MET A 396 -5.13 2.35 2.90
C MET A 396 -5.83 3.68 3.25
N ARG A 397 -5.54 4.77 2.52
CA ARG A 397 -6.20 6.09 2.64
C ARG A 397 -7.68 5.99 2.27
N SER A 398 -8.01 5.32 1.16
CA SER A 398 -9.39 5.06 0.76
C SER A 398 -10.15 4.26 1.83
N ALA A 399 -9.51 3.27 2.45
CA ALA A 399 -10.09 2.54 3.58
C ALA A 399 -10.28 3.43 4.83
N SER A 400 -9.38 4.38 5.06
CA SER A 400 -9.51 5.38 6.12
C SER A 400 -10.63 6.39 5.86
N LEU A 401 -11.01 6.67 4.60
CA LEU A 401 -12.06 7.63 4.27
C LEU A 401 -13.35 7.34 5.07
N ARG A 402 -13.76 6.07 5.14
CA ARG A 402 -14.98 5.58 5.81
C ARG A 402 -14.90 5.42 7.33
N ARG A 403 -13.79 5.81 7.96
CA ARG A 403 -13.60 5.69 9.41
C ARG A 403 -14.51 6.67 10.18
N ASP A 404 -15.11 6.20 11.28
CA ASP A 404 -15.78 7.09 12.23
C ASP A 404 -14.75 7.99 12.96
N ARG A 405 -14.94 9.30 12.81
CA ARG A 405 -14.08 10.36 13.38
C ARG A 405 -14.78 11.19 14.46
N ILE A 406 -16.06 10.92 14.73
CA ILE A 406 -16.81 11.63 15.77
C ILE A 406 -16.72 10.84 17.07
N HIS A 407 -16.97 9.53 17.02
CA HIS A 407 -17.09 8.72 18.22
C HIS A 407 -15.78 7.95 18.49
N PRO A 408 -15.14 8.15 19.65
CA PRO A 408 -14.00 7.32 20.02
C PRO A 408 -14.45 5.87 20.26
N PRO A 409 -13.65 4.87 19.84
CA PRO A 409 -13.95 3.46 20.11
C PRO A 409 -14.00 3.13 21.60
N ASP A 410 -14.81 2.13 21.96
CA ASP A 410 -14.89 1.59 23.32
C ASP A 410 -13.49 1.13 23.82
N PRO A 411 -13.05 1.55 25.02
CA PRO A 411 -11.79 1.09 25.62
C PRO A 411 -11.63 -0.44 25.71
N ALA A 412 -12.73 -1.21 25.81
CA ALA A 412 -12.71 -2.68 25.86
C ALA A 412 -12.07 -3.31 24.61
N TRP A 413 -12.08 -2.61 23.47
CA TRP A 413 -11.39 -3.05 22.27
C TRP A 413 -9.88 -3.21 22.48
N VAL A 414 -9.25 -2.43 23.38
CA VAL A 414 -7.81 -2.55 23.66
C VAL A 414 -7.46 -3.93 24.20
N GLU A 415 -8.31 -4.52 25.04
CA GLU A 415 -8.10 -5.87 25.57
C GLU A 415 -8.24 -6.91 24.48
N TRP A 416 -9.30 -6.83 23.68
CA TRP A 416 -9.53 -7.76 22.58
C TRP A 416 -8.43 -7.69 21.53
N VAL A 417 -8.02 -6.49 21.12
CA VAL A 417 -6.90 -6.26 20.18
C VAL A 417 -5.61 -6.81 20.77
N THR A 418 -5.33 -6.59 22.05
CA THR A 418 -4.14 -7.16 22.70
C THR A 418 -4.16 -8.69 22.57
N ARG A 419 -5.29 -9.34 22.88
CA ARG A 419 -5.39 -10.80 22.81
C ARG A 419 -5.30 -11.34 21.38
N GLN A 420 -6.03 -10.74 20.43
CA GLN A 420 -6.11 -11.26 19.06
C GLN A 420 -4.90 -10.90 18.22
N TRP A 421 -4.41 -9.67 18.31
CA TRP A 421 -3.30 -9.20 17.50
C TRP A 421 -1.95 -9.64 18.08
N ILE A 422 -1.71 -9.35 19.36
CA ILE A 422 -0.41 -9.66 20.00
C ILE A 422 -0.34 -11.15 20.34
N GLY A 423 -1.39 -11.68 20.96
CA GLY A 423 -1.44 -13.06 21.44
C GLY A 423 -0.77 -13.26 22.79
N GLU A 424 -0.75 -14.52 23.24
CA GLU A 424 -0.09 -14.92 24.49
C GLU A 424 1.26 -15.59 24.22
N PRO A 425 2.22 -15.51 25.17
CA PRO A 425 3.49 -16.21 25.08
C PRO A 425 3.37 -17.73 25.02
N ASP A 426 2.25 -18.34 25.38
CA ASP A 426 2.00 -19.78 25.23
C ASP A 426 0.69 -20.09 24.49
N GLY A 427 0.13 -19.08 23.81
CA GLY A 427 -1.11 -19.21 23.06
C GLY A 427 -0.89 -19.67 21.61
N ASP A 428 -1.98 -20.13 21.00
CA ASP A 428 -2.03 -20.55 19.59
C ASP A 428 -2.55 -19.44 18.65
N ILE A 429 -2.78 -18.24 19.16
CA ILE A 429 -3.33 -17.10 18.42
C ILE A 429 -2.40 -15.89 18.45
N GLY A 430 -2.63 -14.96 17.52
CA GLY A 430 -1.87 -13.72 17.43
C GLY A 430 -0.46 -13.85 16.84
N GLN A 431 0.20 -12.71 16.73
CA GLN A 431 1.50 -12.58 16.08
C GLN A 431 2.63 -13.30 16.84
N LEU A 432 2.55 -13.41 18.17
CA LEU A 432 3.50 -14.20 18.96
C LEU A 432 3.53 -15.68 18.56
N ALA A 433 2.35 -16.28 18.39
CA ALA A 433 2.23 -17.67 17.97
C ALA A 433 2.68 -17.85 16.52
N TYR A 434 2.40 -16.87 15.65
CA TYR A 434 2.83 -16.86 14.26
C TYR A 434 4.36 -16.83 14.12
N TYR A 435 5.03 -15.85 14.75
CA TYR A 435 6.48 -15.67 14.63
C TYR A 435 7.26 -16.86 15.21
N ARG A 436 6.79 -17.43 16.32
CA ARG A 436 7.40 -18.63 16.91
C ARG A 436 7.34 -19.82 15.95
N ARG A 437 6.14 -20.17 15.48
CA ARG A 437 5.93 -21.29 14.55
C ARG A 437 6.75 -21.11 13.28
N ARG A 438 6.75 -19.91 12.69
CA ARG A 438 7.52 -19.61 11.47
C ARG A 438 9.02 -19.70 11.70
N SER A 439 9.53 -19.16 12.80
CA SER A 439 10.95 -19.22 13.17
C SER A 439 11.44 -20.67 13.37
N GLU A 440 10.64 -21.51 14.05
CA GLU A 440 10.96 -22.92 14.29
C GLU A 440 10.99 -23.73 13.00
N VAL A 441 9.95 -23.62 12.17
CA VAL A 441 9.85 -24.32 10.88
C VAL A 441 11.00 -23.91 9.96
N LYS A 442 11.28 -22.61 9.84
CA LYS A 442 12.37 -22.11 9.00
C LYS A 442 13.74 -22.52 9.52
N SER A 443 13.96 -22.46 10.84
CA SER A 443 15.20 -22.94 11.45
C SER A 443 15.42 -24.43 11.22
N ALA A 444 14.37 -25.25 11.28
CA ALA A 444 14.45 -26.68 10.99
C ALA A 444 14.82 -26.94 9.51
N ASN A 445 14.19 -26.22 8.58
CA ASN A 445 14.48 -26.33 7.15
C ASN A 445 15.92 -25.91 6.82
N TYR A 446 16.38 -24.79 7.37
CA TYR A 446 17.75 -24.31 7.18
C TYR A 446 18.78 -25.33 7.71
N ARG A 447 18.55 -25.91 8.89
CA ARG A 447 19.41 -26.98 9.43
C ARG A 447 19.47 -28.21 8.52
N ARG A 448 18.35 -28.60 7.90
CA ARG A 448 18.31 -29.71 6.93
C ARG A 448 19.14 -29.37 5.69
N THR A 449 19.02 -28.15 5.15
CA THR A 449 19.83 -27.67 4.01
C THR A 449 21.33 -27.71 4.33
N THR A 450 21.75 -27.16 5.48
CA THR A 450 23.16 -27.16 5.86
C THR A 450 23.70 -28.59 6.06
N ARG A 451 22.91 -29.47 6.70
CA ARG A 451 23.31 -30.89 6.85
C ARG A 451 23.43 -31.60 5.50
N LEU A 452 22.51 -31.36 4.57
CA LEU A 452 22.59 -31.91 3.22
C LEU A 452 23.89 -31.48 2.52
N ALA A 453 24.25 -30.20 2.61
CA ALA A 453 25.50 -29.69 2.04
C ALA A 453 26.74 -30.34 2.67
N SER A 454 26.79 -30.44 4.00
CA SER A 454 27.90 -31.10 4.69
C SER A 454 28.01 -32.58 4.36
N ILE A 455 26.89 -33.32 4.35
CA ILE A 455 26.87 -34.76 4.02
C ILE A 455 27.32 -34.95 2.56
N SER A 456 26.81 -34.15 1.64
CA SER A 456 27.19 -34.18 0.23
C SER A 456 28.70 -33.97 0.03
N LEU A 457 29.29 -33.00 0.74
CA LEU A 457 30.72 -32.72 0.67
C LEU A 457 31.54 -33.94 1.15
N TRP A 458 31.20 -34.48 2.32
CA TRP A 458 31.93 -35.63 2.88
C TRP A 458 31.77 -36.91 2.06
N LEU A 459 30.58 -37.15 1.49
CA LEU A 459 30.35 -38.27 0.57
C LEU A 459 31.15 -38.10 -0.73
N GLY A 460 31.17 -36.89 -1.30
CA GLY A 460 31.97 -36.59 -2.49
C GLY A 460 33.47 -36.84 -2.27
N ILE A 461 34.02 -36.36 -1.14
CA ILE A 461 35.42 -36.63 -0.74
C ILE A 461 35.65 -38.13 -0.57
N SER A 462 34.72 -38.84 0.07
CA SER A 462 34.82 -40.28 0.30
C SER A 462 34.83 -41.07 -1.02
N PHE A 463 33.95 -40.72 -1.97
CA PHE A 463 33.92 -41.34 -3.29
C PHE A 463 35.20 -41.07 -4.08
N ALA A 464 35.74 -39.84 -4.02
CA ALA A 464 37.03 -39.52 -4.64
C ALA A 464 38.18 -40.37 -4.06
N ILE A 465 38.25 -40.55 -2.74
CA ILE A 465 39.26 -41.40 -2.09
C ILE A 465 39.09 -42.86 -2.52
N ILE A 466 37.86 -43.38 -2.54
CA ILE A 466 37.57 -44.76 -2.97
C ILE A 466 38.00 -44.97 -4.41
N LEU A 467 37.68 -44.03 -5.31
CA LEU A 467 38.07 -44.08 -6.71
C LEU A 467 39.59 -44.20 -6.86
N VAL A 468 40.36 -43.39 -6.11
CA VAL A 468 41.84 -43.43 -6.14
C VAL A 468 42.39 -44.75 -5.59
N VAL A 469 41.94 -45.17 -4.40
CA VAL A 469 42.50 -46.35 -3.70
C VAL A 469 42.09 -47.66 -4.36
N ALA A 470 40.90 -47.74 -4.95
CA ALA A 470 40.35 -48.95 -5.54
C ALA A 470 40.44 -49.00 -7.08
N THR A 471 41.21 -48.09 -7.72
CA THR A 471 41.32 -47.94 -9.19
C THR A 471 41.46 -49.26 -9.96
N GLY A 472 42.21 -50.25 -9.42
CA GLY A 472 42.44 -51.56 -10.05
C GLY A 472 41.52 -52.71 -9.57
N ARG A 473 40.61 -52.46 -8.63
CA ARG A 473 39.73 -53.49 -8.02
C ARG A 473 38.25 -53.31 -8.37
N MET A 474 37.88 -52.20 -9.01
CA MET A 474 36.49 -51.87 -9.34
C MET A 474 36.17 -52.23 -10.79
N SER A 475 34.95 -52.74 -11.01
CA SER A 475 34.42 -52.85 -12.37
C SER A 475 34.22 -51.46 -12.99
N GLU A 476 34.18 -51.39 -14.31
CA GLU A 476 33.91 -50.14 -15.04
C GLU A 476 32.58 -49.50 -14.60
N TYR A 477 31.53 -50.30 -14.47
CA TYR A 477 30.22 -49.86 -13.99
C TYR A 477 30.27 -49.25 -12.58
N GLN A 478 31.02 -49.86 -11.64
CA GLN A 478 31.15 -49.33 -10.29
C GLN A 478 31.87 -47.98 -10.28
N ARG A 479 32.87 -47.80 -11.15
CA ARG A 479 33.61 -46.55 -11.29
C ARG A 479 32.73 -45.44 -11.84
N GLN A 480 31.99 -45.71 -12.92
CA GLN A 480 31.01 -44.78 -13.50
C GLN A 480 29.95 -44.38 -12.47
N LEU A 481 29.40 -45.34 -11.72
CA LEU A 481 28.41 -45.07 -10.68
C LEU A 481 28.96 -44.13 -9.59
N LEU A 482 30.20 -44.34 -9.13
CA LEU A 482 30.83 -43.45 -8.16
C LEU A 482 31.07 -42.05 -8.72
N LEU A 483 31.47 -41.92 -9.99
CA LEU A 483 31.63 -40.62 -10.65
C LEU A 483 30.30 -39.88 -10.75
N VAL A 484 29.22 -40.56 -11.15
CA VAL A 484 27.88 -39.99 -11.17
C VAL A 484 27.45 -39.54 -9.77
N LEU A 485 27.60 -40.38 -8.74
CA LEU A 485 27.25 -40.01 -7.37
C LEU A 485 28.09 -38.83 -6.85
N MET A 486 29.38 -38.80 -7.20
CA MET A 486 30.30 -37.71 -6.86
C MET A 486 29.89 -36.39 -7.51
N GLY A 487 29.28 -36.40 -8.71
CA GLY A 487 28.75 -35.20 -9.36
C GLY A 487 27.35 -34.79 -8.91
N VAL A 488 26.43 -35.77 -8.77
CA VAL A 488 25.01 -35.52 -8.47
C VAL A 488 24.80 -35.01 -7.06
N LEU A 489 25.51 -35.53 -6.06
CA LEU A 489 25.33 -35.08 -4.68
C LEU A 489 25.68 -33.60 -4.51
N PRO A 490 26.86 -33.10 -4.92
CA PRO A 490 27.19 -31.67 -4.83
C PRO A 490 26.25 -30.80 -5.67
N LEU A 491 25.79 -31.27 -6.82
CA LEU A 491 24.79 -30.57 -7.63
C LEU A 491 23.48 -30.36 -6.84
N VAL A 492 22.92 -31.42 -6.26
CA VAL A 492 21.68 -31.33 -5.47
C VAL A 492 21.86 -30.43 -4.25
N ALA A 493 22.98 -30.56 -3.53
CA ALA A 493 23.30 -29.72 -2.39
C ALA A 493 23.45 -28.25 -2.78
N GLY A 494 24.19 -27.96 -3.86
CA GLY A 494 24.39 -26.62 -4.39
C GLY A 494 23.07 -25.96 -4.80
N VAL A 495 22.24 -26.65 -5.59
CA VAL A 495 20.95 -26.11 -6.02
C VAL A 495 20.01 -25.88 -4.82
N ARG A 496 20.02 -26.76 -3.81
CA ARG A 496 19.22 -26.57 -2.59
C ARG A 496 19.69 -25.38 -1.75
N ASP A 497 20.99 -25.15 -1.70
CA ASP A 497 21.60 -24.00 -1.04
C ASP A 497 21.25 -22.69 -1.77
N THR A 498 21.39 -22.65 -3.09
CA THR A 498 20.94 -21.52 -3.93
C THR A 498 19.44 -21.24 -3.74
N TYR A 499 18.61 -22.27 -3.70
CA TYR A 499 17.17 -22.14 -3.41
C TYR A 499 16.92 -21.53 -2.02
N SER A 500 17.70 -21.94 -1.01
CA SER A 500 17.63 -21.39 0.36
C SER A 500 18.05 -19.91 0.40
N HIS A 501 19.10 -19.55 -0.33
CA HIS A 501 19.60 -18.19 -0.45
C HIS A 501 18.57 -17.27 -1.15
N LYS A 502 17.99 -17.73 -2.27
CA LYS A 502 16.91 -17.01 -2.98
C LYS A 502 15.67 -16.81 -2.12
N LYS A 503 15.38 -17.74 -1.20
CA LYS A 503 14.30 -17.59 -0.21
C LYS A 503 14.63 -16.73 1.01
N ALA A 504 15.85 -16.19 1.09
CA ALA A 504 16.33 -15.42 2.23
C ALA A 504 16.11 -16.14 3.57
N GLU A 505 16.22 -17.48 3.62
CA GLU A 505 15.77 -18.24 4.80
C GLU A 505 16.53 -17.84 6.07
N ARG A 506 17.82 -17.48 5.95
CA ARG A 506 18.65 -17.03 7.07
C ARG A 506 18.21 -15.67 7.58
N GLU A 507 17.92 -14.73 6.70
CA GLU A 507 17.47 -13.38 7.04
C GLU A 507 16.07 -13.43 7.66
N LEU A 508 15.14 -14.20 7.07
CA LEU A 508 13.78 -14.40 7.61
C LEU A 508 13.79 -14.98 9.02
N ILE A 509 14.68 -15.93 9.32
CA ILE A 509 14.80 -16.48 10.69
C ILE A 509 15.20 -15.38 11.68
N LYS A 510 16.13 -14.48 11.31
CA LYS A 510 16.53 -13.37 12.18
C LYS A 510 15.38 -12.38 12.37
N GLN A 511 14.71 -12.00 11.28
CA GLN A 511 13.55 -11.09 11.30
C GLN A 511 12.41 -11.65 12.19
N TYR A 512 12.02 -12.92 12.01
CA TYR A 512 10.97 -13.52 12.84
C TYR A 512 11.35 -13.60 14.32
N ARG A 513 12.62 -13.84 14.66
CA ARG A 513 13.06 -13.82 16.07
C ARG A 513 13.03 -12.41 16.65
N PHE A 514 13.49 -11.41 15.89
CA PHE A 514 13.46 -10.02 16.31
C PHE A 514 12.02 -9.55 16.54
N MET A 515 11.12 -9.78 15.57
CA MET A 515 9.71 -9.42 15.72
C MET A 515 9.01 -10.20 16.84
N GLY A 516 9.36 -11.48 17.04
CA GLY A 516 8.90 -12.24 18.19
C GLY A 516 9.30 -11.60 19.53
N GLN A 517 10.52 -11.06 19.64
CA GLN A 517 10.97 -10.33 20.84
C GLN A 517 10.24 -8.98 21.01
N VAL A 518 10.04 -8.22 19.94
CA VAL A 518 9.28 -6.96 19.97
C VAL A 518 7.86 -7.19 20.48
N PHE A 519 7.14 -8.17 19.91
CA PHE A 519 5.79 -8.51 20.34
C PHE A 519 5.74 -9.07 21.77
N SER A 520 6.78 -9.81 22.20
CA SER A 520 6.85 -10.34 23.57
C SER A 520 7.06 -9.21 24.59
N ASN A 521 7.95 -8.25 24.29
CA ASN A 521 8.15 -7.06 25.09
C ASN A 521 6.87 -6.23 25.19
N ALA A 522 6.15 -6.07 24.08
CA ALA A 522 4.88 -5.36 24.07
C ALA A 522 3.81 -6.06 24.91
N ARG A 523 3.68 -7.39 24.82
CA ARG A 523 2.77 -8.16 25.67
C ARG A 523 3.05 -7.92 27.15
N ARG A 524 4.33 -7.95 27.56
CA ARG A 524 4.76 -7.66 28.93
C ARG A 524 4.37 -6.25 29.39
N LEU A 525 4.54 -5.24 28.54
CA LEU A 525 4.15 -3.86 28.84
C LEU A 525 2.63 -3.71 28.94
N LEU A 526 1.88 -4.36 28.04
CA LEU A 526 0.41 -4.33 28.02
C LEU A 526 -0.20 -5.05 29.23
N SER A 527 0.40 -6.16 29.70
CA SER A 527 -0.04 -6.85 30.92
C SER A 527 0.36 -6.11 32.20
N GLY A 528 1.41 -5.29 32.14
CA GLY A 528 1.97 -4.60 33.31
C GLY A 528 1.30 -3.28 33.66
N SER A 529 0.33 -2.80 32.86
CA SER A 529 -0.34 -1.52 33.09
C SER A 529 -1.81 -1.58 32.67
N THR A 530 -2.68 -1.03 33.51
CA THR A 530 -4.10 -0.82 33.20
C THR A 530 -4.39 0.56 32.62
N ASP A 531 -3.39 1.45 32.54
CA ASP A 531 -3.55 2.79 31.96
C ASP A 531 -3.80 2.70 30.45
N LEU A 532 -5.01 3.11 30.04
CA LEU A 532 -5.46 3.09 28.65
C LEU A 532 -4.54 3.90 27.73
N LYS A 533 -4.06 5.07 28.16
CA LYS A 533 -3.19 5.92 27.33
C LYS A 533 -1.84 5.25 27.11
N PHE A 534 -1.26 4.67 28.16
CA PHE A 534 -0.04 3.87 28.04
C PHE A 534 -0.23 2.65 27.13
N ARG A 535 -1.31 1.87 27.31
CA ARG A 535 -1.58 0.69 26.47
C ARG A 535 -1.73 1.05 24.99
N ARG A 536 -2.44 2.14 24.66
CA ARG A 536 -2.54 2.65 23.29
C ARG A 536 -1.20 3.08 22.72
N ARG A 537 -0.34 3.74 23.50
CA ARG A 537 1.04 4.07 23.08
C ARG A 537 1.88 2.84 22.78
N VAL A 538 1.75 1.78 23.58
CA VAL A 538 2.44 0.50 23.31
C VAL A 538 1.94 -0.13 22.00
N LEU A 539 0.62 -0.15 21.76
CA LEU A 539 0.05 -0.65 20.50
C LEU A 539 0.47 0.20 19.28
N LYS A 540 0.60 1.52 19.43
CA LYS A 540 1.18 2.41 18.41
C LYS A 540 2.63 2.02 18.10
N ALA A 541 3.45 1.86 19.13
CA ALA A 541 4.87 1.51 18.96
C ALA A 541 5.06 0.15 18.27
N VAL A 542 4.26 -0.87 18.63
CA VAL A 542 4.31 -2.19 17.98
C VAL A 542 3.84 -2.12 16.53
N GLY A 543 2.79 -1.36 16.25
CA GLY A 543 2.31 -1.18 14.88
C GLY A 543 3.36 -0.50 14.01
N ASN A 544 4.02 0.55 14.51
CA ASN A 544 5.13 1.22 13.81
C ASN A 544 6.26 0.23 13.51
N ALA A 545 6.71 -0.54 14.52
CA ALA A 545 7.75 -1.54 14.34
C ALA A 545 7.36 -2.64 13.32
N ALA A 546 6.08 -3.04 13.30
CA ALA A 546 5.59 -4.01 12.32
C ALA A 546 5.55 -3.43 10.90
N LEU A 547 5.13 -2.18 10.72
CA LEU A 547 5.11 -1.50 9.43
C LEU A 547 6.54 -1.27 8.90
N GLU A 548 7.47 -0.87 9.77
CA GLU A 548 8.88 -0.67 9.42
C GLU A 548 9.55 -1.99 9.01
N GLU A 549 9.37 -3.07 9.79
CA GLU A 549 9.91 -4.38 9.44
C GLU A 549 9.35 -4.90 8.11
N HIS A 550 8.06 -4.68 7.84
CA HIS A 550 7.49 -5.07 6.55
C HIS A 550 8.04 -4.25 5.37
N ALA A 551 8.33 -2.96 5.57
CA ALA A 551 8.97 -2.15 4.55
C ALA A 551 10.40 -2.64 4.24
N GLU A 552 11.18 -2.97 5.28
CA GLU A 552 12.52 -3.58 5.12
C GLU A 552 12.45 -4.96 4.45
N TRP A 553 11.47 -5.78 4.84
CA TRP A 553 11.23 -7.08 4.24
C TRP A 553 10.91 -6.96 2.74
N LEU A 554 10.06 -6.00 2.36
CA LEU A 554 9.69 -5.75 0.97
C LEU A 554 10.91 -5.36 0.13
N LEU A 555 11.72 -4.42 0.62
CA LEU A 555 12.99 -4.00 -0.01
C LEU A 555 13.90 -5.19 -0.27
N MET A 556 14.19 -5.97 0.77
CA MET A 556 15.10 -7.12 0.70
C MET A 556 14.66 -8.14 -0.37
N HIS A 557 13.36 -8.30 -0.59
CA HIS A 557 12.83 -9.25 -1.58
C HIS A 557 12.68 -8.65 -2.98
N ARG A 558 12.57 -7.33 -3.12
CA ARG A 558 12.59 -6.64 -4.42
C ARG A 558 14.02 -6.55 -4.98
N GLU A 559 15.03 -6.30 -4.13
CA GLU A 559 16.45 -6.28 -4.52
C GLU A 559 17.02 -7.65 -4.91
N ARG A 560 16.28 -8.73 -4.63
CA ARG A 560 16.58 -10.10 -5.08
C ARG A 560 15.58 -10.55 -6.14
N PRO A 561 15.48 -9.89 -7.31
CA PRO A 561 14.70 -10.44 -8.41
C PRO A 561 15.31 -11.78 -8.81
N LEU A 562 14.61 -12.58 -9.62
CA LEU A 562 15.19 -13.81 -10.18
C LEU A 562 16.44 -13.41 -10.98
N GLU A 563 17.62 -13.47 -10.36
CA GLU A 563 18.85 -13.03 -11.01
C GLU A 563 19.05 -13.80 -12.31
N HIS A 564 19.31 -13.00 -13.33
CA HIS A 564 19.70 -13.37 -14.67
C HIS A 564 20.95 -14.24 -14.56
N GLY A 565 20.90 -15.46 -15.09
CA GLY A 565 22.15 -16.05 -15.58
C GLY A 565 22.64 -15.11 -16.66
N GLY A 566 23.75 -14.41 -16.43
CA GLY A 566 24.30 -13.42 -17.34
C GLY A 566 24.37 -13.95 -18.78
N LEU A 567 23.44 -13.48 -19.60
CA LEU A 567 23.49 -13.50 -21.05
C LEU A 567 23.11 -12.09 -21.50
N GLY A 568 23.99 -11.16 -21.17
CA GLY A 568 24.10 -9.83 -21.74
C GLY A 568 25.48 -9.69 -22.35
#